data_AF-A0A963X8Z7-F1
#
_entry.id   AF-A0A963X8Z7-F1
#
_cell.length_a   1.000
_cell.length_b   1.000
_cell.length_c   1.000
_cell.angle_alpha   90.00
_cell.angle_beta   90.00
_cell.angle_gamma   90.00
#
_symmetry.space_group_name_H-M   'P 1'
#
loop_
_entity.id
_entity.type
_entity.pdbx_description
1 polymer ?
#
loop_
_entity_poly.entity_id
_entity_poly.type
_entity_poly.pdbx_seq_one_letter_code
_entity_poly.pdbx_strand_id
1 'polypeptide(L)'
;MPNSVDARPAPTRAEEAANTAVQALGAVLGLAGLVYLIHRAIPHGAATVAGVALYGATLVLSFTASALYHAVPPGDAKARLRTLDHCAIYLLIAGTYTPIVLAVLQGHDRWVLLSLVWGVALLGVVLRLVGRRRLLKL
;
A
#
# COMPACT_ATOMS: atom_id res chain seq x y z
N MET A 1 -0.49 26.19 26.78
CA MET A 1 -1.09 26.66 25.52
C MET A 1 -1.30 25.45 24.63
N PRO A 2 -2.52 25.14 24.16
CA PRO A 2 -2.70 24.13 23.12
C PRO A 2 -2.09 24.64 21.81
N ASN A 3 -1.25 23.82 21.19
CA ASN A 3 -0.54 24.18 19.95
C ASN A 3 -1.56 24.40 18.83
N SER A 4 -1.59 25.60 18.26
CA SER A 4 -2.48 26.05 17.19
C SER A 4 -2.22 25.43 15.81
N VAL A 5 -1.39 24.38 15.75
CA VAL A 5 -0.83 23.82 14.50
C VAL A 5 -1.73 22.74 13.87
N ASP A 6 -2.62 22.10 14.64
CA ASP A 6 -3.37 20.91 14.18
C ASP A 6 -4.89 21.08 14.06
N ALA A 7 -5.41 22.31 14.02
CA ALA A 7 -6.83 22.55 13.75
C ALA A 7 -7.16 22.54 12.25
N ARG A 8 -6.71 21.50 11.50
CA ARG A 8 -7.11 21.38 10.09
C ARG A 8 -8.61 21.10 10.02
N PRO A 9 -9.39 21.91 9.30
CA PRO A 9 -10.80 21.61 9.09
C PRO A 9 -10.94 20.25 8.39
N ALA A 10 -12.03 19.54 8.69
CA ALA A 10 -12.32 18.29 8.00
C ALA A 10 -12.31 18.52 6.47
N PRO A 11 -11.74 17.59 5.68
CA PRO A 11 -11.63 17.77 4.24
C PRO A 11 -13.00 17.99 3.61
N THR A 12 -13.05 18.94 2.70
CA THR A 12 -14.23 19.27 1.91
C THR A 12 -14.54 18.15 0.91
N ARG A 13 -15.78 18.10 0.42
CA ARG A 13 -16.17 17.13 -0.63
C ARG A 13 -15.34 17.27 -1.90
N ALA A 14 -14.90 18.49 -2.23
CA ALA A 14 -14.05 18.74 -3.38
C ALA A 14 -12.64 18.14 -3.18
N GLU A 15 -12.07 18.25 -1.98
CA GLU A 15 -10.78 17.64 -1.64
C GLU A 15 -10.86 16.10 -1.65
N GLU A 16 -11.94 15.52 -1.09
CA GLU A 16 -12.14 14.05 -1.13
C GLU A 16 -12.31 13.56 -2.59
N ALA A 17 -13.02 14.31 -3.44
CA ALA A 17 -13.19 13.97 -4.84
C ALA A 17 -11.87 14.08 -5.63
N ALA A 18 -11.09 15.14 -5.41
CA ALA A 18 -9.78 15.31 -6.02
C ALA A 18 -8.82 14.18 -5.59
N ASN A 19 -8.79 13.83 -4.30
CA ASN A 19 -7.95 12.76 -3.80
C ASN A 19 -8.39 11.39 -4.35
N THR A 20 -9.70 11.16 -4.50
CA THR A 20 -10.22 9.96 -5.16
C THR A 20 -9.76 9.89 -6.61
N ALA A 21 -9.85 10.99 -7.37
CA ALA A 21 -9.48 11.04 -8.77
C ALA A 21 -7.99 10.78 -9.00
N VAL A 22 -7.12 11.44 -8.22
CA VAL A 22 -5.65 11.24 -8.31
C VAL A 22 -5.28 9.79 -8.03
N GLN A 23 -5.91 9.17 -7.03
CA GLN A 23 -5.58 7.80 -6.65
C GLN A 23 -6.19 6.76 -7.59
N ALA A 24 -7.39 7.01 -8.11
CA ALA A 24 -7.97 6.17 -9.16
C ALA A 24 -7.09 6.20 -10.43
N LEU A 25 -6.63 7.39 -10.83
CA LEU A 25 -5.67 7.53 -11.93
C LEU A 25 -4.36 6.79 -11.63
N GLY A 26 -3.82 6.93 -10.41
CA GLY A 26 -2.65 6.19 -9.93
C GLY A 26 -2.82 4.68 -10.02
N ALA A 27 -4.00 4.14 -9.68
CA ALA A 27 -4.29 2.72 -9.79
C ALA A 27 -4.31 2.24 -11.25
N VAL A 28 -4.94 3.01 -12.15
CA VAL A 28 -5.01 2.68 -13.59
C VAL A 28 -3.62 2.73 -14.23
N LEU A 29 -2.88 3.83 -14.00
CA LEU A 29 -1.50 3.96 -14.50
C LEU A 29 -0.58 2.92 -13.88
N GLY A 30 -0.74 2.62 -12.59
CA GLY A 30 0.00 1.57 -11.89
C GLY A 30 -0.25 0.19 -12.48
N LEU A 31 -1.50 -0.13 -12.86
CA LEU A 31 -1.84 -1.39 -13.51
C LEU A 31 -1.21 -1.49 -14.91
N ALA A 32 -1.29 -0.42 -15.71
CA ALA A 32 -0.63 -0.37 -17.01
C ALA A 32 0.89 -0.52 -16.87
N GLY A 33 1.50 0.18 -15.90
CA GLY A 33 2.91 0.07 -15.57
C GLY A 33 3.31 -1.34 -15.10
N LEU A 34 2.47 -2.01 -14.30
CA LEU A 34 2.70 -3.38 -13.86
C LEU A 34 2.74 -4.35 -15.04
N VAL A 35 1.76 -4.27 -15.94
CA VAL A 35 1.71 -5.10 -17.16
C VAL A 35 2.96 -4.86 -18.01
N TYR A 36 3.32 -3.60 -18.22
CA TYR A 36 4.53 -3.22 -18.95
C TYR A 36 5.80 -3.79 -18.30
N LEU A 37 5.97 -3.60 -16.98
CA LEU A 37 7.16 -4.07 -16.27
C LEU A 37 7.24 -5.60 -16.22
N ILE A 38 6.12 -6.32 -16.08
CA ILE A 38 6.11 -7.80 -16.19
C ILE A 38 6.65 -8.22 -17.55
N HIS A 39 6.15 -7.63 -18.63
CA HIS A 39 6.61 -7.97 -19.98
C HIS A 39 8.12 -7.71 -20.16
N ARG A 40 8.62 -6.59 -19.61
CA ARG A 40 10.04 -6.25 -19.60
C ARG A 40 10.88 -7.15 -18.70
N ALA A 41 10.31 -7.75 -17.67
CA ALA A 41 11.01 -8.62 -16.73
C ALA A 41 11.19 -10.06 -17.23
N ILE A 42 10.40 -10.52 -18.22
CA ILE A 42 10.47 -11.89 -18.74
C ILE A 42 11.89 -12.32 -19.14
N PRO A 43 12.68 -11.52 -19.89
CA PRO A 43 14.04 -11.91 -20.28
C PRO A 43 15.02 -12.01 -19.10
N HIS A 44 14.67 -11.44 -17.95
CA HIS A 44 15.50 -11.40 -16.74
C HIS A 44 15.17 -12.52 -15.74
N GLY A 45 14.32 -13.47 -16.12
CA GLY A 45 14.03 -14.68 -15.36
C GLY A 45 12.91 -14.55 -14.33
N ALA A 46 12.48 -15.71 -13.82
CA ALA A 46 11.27 -15.84 -12.99
C ALA A 46 11.32 -15.06 -11.69
N ALA A 47 12.49 -14.95 -11.04
CA ALA A 47 12.64 -14.19 -9.79
C ALA A 47 12.38 -12.69 -10.02
N THR A 48 12.90 -12.13 -11.12
CA THR A 48 12.68 -10.73 -11.50
C THR A 48 11.20 -10.47 -11.80
N VAL A 49 10.56 -11.37 -12.55
CA VAL A 49 9.11 -11.31 -12.83
C VAL A 49 8.30 -11.32 -11.53
N ALA A 50 8.61 -12.24 -10.61
CA ALA A 50 7.92 -12.34 -9.32
C ALA A 50 8.09 -11.07 -8.47
N GLY A 51 9.31 -10.51 -8.40
CA GLY A 51 9.57 -9.29 -7.64
C GLY A 51 8.82 -8.08 -8.19
N VAL A 52 8.84 -7.89 -9.51
CA VAL A 52 8.11 -6.82 -10.19
C VAL A 52 6.60 -6.99 -10.06
N ALA A 53 6.10 -8.23 -10.19
CA ALA A 53 4.69 -8.53 -10.03
C ALA A 53 4.20 -8.22 -8.60
N LEU A 54 4.99 -8.57 -7.58
CA LEU A 54 4.66 -8.30 -6.18
C LEU A 54 4.68 -6.80 -5.87
N TYR A 55 5.68 -6.08 -6.39
CA TYR A 55 5.74 -4.62 -6.31
C TYR A 55 4.52 -3.97 -6.96
N GLY A 56 4.23 -4.27 -8.23
CA GLY A 56 3.11 -3.63 -8.93
C GLY A 56 1.75 -4.02 -8.36
N ALA A 57 1.56 -5.26 -7.91
CA ALA A 57 0.32 -5.70 -7.28
C ALA A 57 0.04 -4.93 -5.98
N THR A 58 1.06 -4.75 -5.12
CA THR A 58 0.92 -3.96 -3.89
C THR A 58 0.71 -2.47 -4.16
N LEU A 59 1.33 -1.93 -5.22
CA LEU A 59 1.14 -0.54 -5.67
C LEU A 59 -0.30 -0.29 -6.12
N VAL A 60 -0.82 -1.14 -7.02
CA VAL A 60 -2.20 -1.06 -7.51
C VAL A 60 -3.17 -1.22 -6.33
N LEU A 61 -2.96 -2.21 -5.46
CA LEU A 61 -3.78 -2.41 -4.27
C LEU A 61 -3.82 -1.16 -3.39
N SER A 62 -2.69 -0.51 -3.15
CA SER A 62 -2.62 0.70 -2.32
C SER A 62 -3.41 1.86 -2.91
N PHE A 63 -3.23 2.15 -4.20
CA PHE A 63 -3.97 3.22 -4.87
C PHE A 63 -5.46 2.93 -4.94
N THR A 64 -5.85 1.69 -5.26
CA THR A 64 -7.25 1.27 -5.28
C THR A 64 -7.90 1.37 -3.89
N ALA A 65 -7.21 0.88 -2.85
CA ALA A 65 -7.69 0.95 -1.48
C ALA A 65 -8.00 2.38 -1.05
N SER A 66 -7.09 3.29 -1.37
CA SER A 66 -7.21 4.68 -0.97
C SER A 66 -8.25 5.44 -1.79
N ALA A 67 -8.34 5.18 -3.10
CA ALA A 67 -9.40 5.72 -3.94
C ALA A 67 -10.77 5.29 -3.41
N LEU A 68 -10.95 4.01 -3.08
CA LEU A 68 -12.19 3.51 -2.50
C LEU A 68 -12.49 4.15 -1.13
N TYR A 69 -11.48 4.36 -0.28
CA TYR A 69 -11.67 4.99 1.02
C TYR A 69 -12.21 6.42 0.92
N HIS A 70 -11.73 7.21 -0.04
CA HIS A 70 -12.19 8.59 -0.25
C HIS A 70 -13.51 8.68 -1.03
N ALA A 71 -13.83 7.68 -1.86
CA ALA A 71 -15.08 7.63 -2.61
C ALA A 71 -16.32 7.28 -1.75
N VAL A 72 -16.13 6.59 -0.62
CA VAL A 72 -17.23 6.04 0.19
C VAL A 72 -17.70 7.04 1.26
N PRO A 73 -19.03 7.18 1.47
CA PRO A 73 -19.59 8.05 2.51
C PRO A 73 -19.24 7.57 3.93
N PRO A 74 -19.38 8.44 4.95
CA PRO A 74 -19.14 8.06 6.35
C PRO A 74 -19.98 6.84 6.78
N GLY A 75 -19.32 5.89 7.47
CA GLY A 75 -19.95 4.68 7.99
C GLY A 75 -18.96 3.53 8.18
N ASP A 76 -19.48 2.34 8.50
CA ASP A 76 -18.66 1.14 8.76
C ASP A 76 -17.79 0.74 7.57
N ALA A 77 -18.31 0.92 6.35
CA ALA A 77 -17.57 0.67 5.11
C ALA A 77 -16.33 1.57 5.01
N LYS A 78 -16.46 2.89 5.27
CA LYS A 78 -15.34 3.84 5.28
C LYS A 78 -14.31 3.47 6.34
N ALA A 79 -14.75 3.02 7.53
CA ALA A 79 -13.83 2.55 8.58
C ALA A 79 -13.06 1.27 8.18
N ARG A 80 -13.70 0.34 7.47
CA ARG A 80 -13.04 -0.87 6.93
C ARG A 80 -12.03 -0.51 5.85
N LEU A 81 -12.42 0.34 4.90
CA LEU A 81 -11.55 0.81 3.81
C LEU A 81 -10.36 1.62 4.35
N ARG A 82 -10.57 2.47 5.36
CA ARG A 82 -9.47 3.18 6.06
C ARG A 82 -8.46 2.20 6.65
N THR A 83 -8.91 1.06 7.13
CA THR A 83 -8.01 0.04 7.68
C THR A 83 -7.25 -0.67 6.56
N LEU A 84 -7.95 -1.01 5.48
CA LEU A 84 -7.37 -1.66 4.31
C LEU A 84 -6.33 -0.76 3.64
N ASP A 85 -6.62 0.52 3.45
CA ASP A 85 -5.70 1.55 2.94
C ASP A 85 -4.40 1.63 3.75
N HIS A 86 -4.51 1.64 5.09
CA HIS A 86 -3.33 1.62 5.95
C HIS A 86 -2.61 0.28 5.97
N CYS A 87 -3.29 -0.84 5.75
CA CYS A 87 -2.60 -2.12 5.59
C CYS A 87 -1.86 -2.17 4.25
N ALA A 88 -2.47 -1.62 3.19
CA ALA A 88 -1.92 -1.62 1.85
C ALA A 88 -0.62 -0.83 1.76
N ILE A 89 -0.47 0.30 2.48
CA ILE A 89 0.81 1.03 2.49
C ILE A 89 1.94 0.21 3.14
N TYR A 90 1.67 -0.55 4.21
CA TYR A 90 2.68 -1.45 4.80
C TYR A 90 3.11 -2.53 3.79
N LEU A 91 2.15 -3.10 3.06
CA LEU A 91 2.45 -4.09 2.00
C LEU A 91 3.22 -3.47 0.84
N LEU A 92 2.87 -2.25 0.41
CA LEU A 92 3.57 -1.53 -0.65
C LEU A 92 5.02 -1.23 -0.26
N ILE A 93 5.27 -0.82 0.99
CA ILE A 93 6.64 -0.62 1.49
C ILE A 93 7.45 -1.92 1.32
N ALA A 94 6.93 -3.08 1.72
CA ALA A 94 7.64 -4.34 1.49
C ALA A 94 7.75 -4.72 0.00
N GLY A 95 6.71 -4.43 -0.77
CA GLY A 95 6.66 -4.62 -2.22
C GLY A 95 7.76 -3.86 -2.96
N THR A 96 8.05 -2.61 -2.58
CA THR A 96 9.08 -1.78 -3.25
C THR A 96 10.50 -2.32 -3.05
N TYR A 97 10.80 -2.91 -1.89
CA TYR A 97 12.10 -3.53 -1.63
C TYR A 97 12.28 -4.85 -2.38
N THR A 98 11.21 -5.60 -2.63
CA THR A 98 11.30 -6.97 -3.18
C THR A 98 12.08 -7.05 -4.50
N PRO A 99 11.74 -6.31 -5.58
CA PRO A 99 12.48 -6.40 -6.83
C PRO A 99 13.93 -5.92 -6.70
N ILE A 100 14.19 -4.89 -5.88
CA ILE A 100 15.54 -4.36 -5.63
C ILE A 100 16.41 -5.43 -4.96
N VAL A 101 15.88 -6.07 -3.91
CA VAL A 101 16.60 -7.11 -3.16
C VAL A 101 16.85 -8.34 -4.03
N LEU A 102 15.87 -8.77 -4.83
CA LEU A 102 16.04 -9.90 -5.74
C LEU A 102 17.05 -9.62 -6.86
N ALA A 103 17.21 -8.37 -7.28
CA ALA A 103 18.15 -7.97 -8.32
C ALA A 103 19.58 -7.76 -7.79
N VAL A 104 19.72 -7.16 -6.61
CA VAL A 104 21.03 -6.71 -6.09
C VAL A 104 21.68 -7.74 -5.17
N LEU A 105 20.90 -8.42 -4.33
CA LEU A 105 21.44 -9.34 -3.32
C LEU A 105 21.45 -10.79 -3.82
N GLN A 106 22.44 -11.55 -3.37
CA GLN A 106 22.61 -12.96 -3.68
C GLN A 106 22.70 -13.79 -2.39
N GLY A 107 22.48 -15.10 -2.51
CA GLY A 107 22.66 -16.02 -1.39
C GLY A 107 21.74 -15.75 -0.19
N HIS A 108 22.33 -15.81 1.01
CA HIS A 108 21.61 -15.74 2.29
C HIS A 108 21.05 -14.33 2.60
N ASP A 109 21.82 -13.28 2.32
CA ASP A 109 21.48 -11.90 2.68
C ASP A 109 20.19 -11.42 2.03
N ARG A 110 19.92 -11.90 0.80
CA ARG A 110 18.67 -11.67 0.07
C ARG A 110 17.46 -12.11 0.90
N TRP A 111 17.53 -13.31 1.47
CA TRP A 111 16.42 -13.87 2.23
C TRP A 111 16.28 -13.23 3.60
N VAL A 112 17.39 -12.91 4.26
CA VAL A 112 17.38 -12.18 5.55
C VAL A 112 16.67 -10.84 5.40
N LEU A 113 17.06 -10.03 4.40
CA LEU A 113 16.47 -8.71 4.22
C LEU A 113 14.99 -8.79 3.79
N LEU A 114 14.63 -9.72 2.89
CA LEU A 114 13.23 -9.94 2.54
C LEU A 114 12.39 -10.32 3.75
N SER A 115 12.86 -11.28 4.56
CA SER A 115 12.15 -11.71 5.76
C SER A 115 12.01 -10.59 6.79
N LEU A 116 13.04 -9.75 6.95
CA LEU A 116 13.00 -8.61 7.86
C LEU A 116 11.95 -7.58 7.40
N VAL A 117 12.02 -7.14 6.14
CA VAL A 117 11.12 -6.12 5.60
C VAL A 117 9.67 -6.60 5.61
N TRP A 118 9.42 -7.84 5.16
CA TRP A 118 8.08 -8.43 5.20
C TRP A 118 7.60 -8.67 6.63
N GLY A 119 8.49 -9.06 7.55
CA GLY A 119 8.16 -9.22 8.97
C GLY A 119 7.68 -7.91 9.60
N VAL A 120 8.37 -6.81 9.35
CA VAL A 120 7.98 -5.47 9.84
C VAL A 120 6.66 -5.02 9.21
N ALA A 121 6.48 -5.23 7.90
CA ALA A 121 5.22 -4.89 7.22
C ALA A 121 4.02 -5.68 7.79
N LEU A 122 4.17 -6.99 7.96
CA LEU A 122 3.14 -7.84 8.54
C LEU A 122 2.84 -7.48 10.00
N LEU A 123 3.87 -7.15 10.78
CA LEU A 123 3.68 -6.64 12.14
C LEU A 123 2.86 -5.35 12.14
N GLY A 124 3.16 -4.39 11.26
CA GLY A 124 2.38 -3.16 11.10
C GLY A 124 0.91 -3.43 10.76
N VAL A 125 0.65 -4.35 9.84
CA VAL A 125 -0.71 -4.81 9.48
C VAL A 125 -1.43 -5.40 10.70
N VAL A 126 -0.79 -6.31 11.42
CA VAL A 126 -1.37 -6.97 12.61
C VAL A 126 -1.70 -5.95 13.70
N LEU A 127 -0.76 -5.06 14.03
CA LEU A 127 -0.97 -4.01 15.03
C LEU A 127 -2.15 -3.11 14.65
N ARG A 128 -2.28 -2.75 13.37
CA ARG A 128 -3.39 -1.94 12.88
C ARG A 128 -4.73 -2.66 12.98
N LEU A 129 -4.79 -3.94 12.63
CA LEU A 129 -6.00 -4.75 12.73
C LEU A 129 -6.42 -4.98 14.19
N VAL A 130 -5.48 -5.26 15.09
CA VAL A 130 -5.74 -5.47 16.51
C VAL A 130 -6.16 -4.17 17.20
N GLY A 131 -5.48 -3.05 16.91
CA GLY A 131 -5.83 -1.74 17.46
C GLY A 131 -7.26 -1.34 17.11
N ARG A 132 -7.70 -1.57 15.87
CA ARG A 132 -9.09 -1.33 15.48
C ARG A 132 -10.09 -2.23 16.21
N ARG A 133 -9.77 -3.52 16.40
CA ARG A 133 -10.65 -4.43 17.17
C ARG A 133 -10.79 -4.02 18.63
N ARG A 134 -9.75 -3.44 19.25
CA ARG A 134 -9.82 -2.91 20.62
C ARG A 134 -10.72 -1.68 20.72
N LEU A 135 -10.64 -0.77 19.75
CA LEU A 135 -11.45 0.46 19.74
C LEU A 135 -12.94 0.22 19.49
N LEU A 136 -13.32 -0.88 18.82
CA LEU A 136 -14.73 -1.25 18.58
C LEU A 136 -15.36 -2.07 19.72
N LYS A 137 -14.59 -2.44 20.75
CA LYS A 137 -15.07 -3.19 21.93
C LYS A 137 -15.31 -2.30 23.17
N LEU A 138 -15.14 -0.99 23.02
CA LEU A 138 -15.46 0.05 24.01
C LEU A 138 -16.66 0.84 23.49
#